data_AF-A0A1R2B1Z3-F1
#
_entry.id   AF-A0A1R2B1Z3-F1
#
_cell.length_a   1.000
_cell.length_b   1.000
_cell.length_c   1.000
_cell.angle_alpha   90.00
_cell.angle_beta   90.00
_cell.angle_gamma   90.00
#
_symmetry.space_group_name_H-M   'P 1'
#
loop_
_entity.id
_entity.type
_entity.pdbx_description
1 polymer ?
#
loop_
_entity_poly.entity_id
_entity_poly.type
_entity_poly.pdbx_seq_one_letter_code
_entity_poly.pdbx_strand_id
1 'polypeptide(L)'
;MGGWNVEICDCIKNPVMFLWACCIPGGACCMQMVDAKLTESDKNAALIACLLDCCLGCIGGIINRNKLRKALEINDSTALDILLWCCLPSCAVTQEFMQTMERKKNDRKVPIWKALKE
;
A
#
# COMPACT_ATOMS: atom_id res chain seq x y z
N MET A 1 10.47 2.20 -18.59
CA MET A 1 9.26 1.79 -17.84
C MET A 1 9.45 2.28 -16.42
N GLY A 2 9.05 3.51 -16.14
CA GLY A 2 9.14 4.11 -14.80
C GLY A 2 7.82 3.92 -14.08
N GLY A 3 7.56 2.68 -13.67
CA GLY A 3 6.44 2.31 -12.80
C GLY A 3 6.81 2.43 -11.34
N TRP A 4 5.96 1.95 -10.44
CA TRP A 4 6.32 1.73 -9.02
C TRP A 4 7.80 1.25 -8.90
N ASN A 5 8.56 1.74 -7.91
CA ASN A 5 9.98 1.37 -7.71
C ASN A 5 10.15 -0.04 -7.09
N VAL A 6 9.19 -0.91 -7.41
CA VAL A 6 9.01 -2.27 -6.92
C VAL A 6 8.56 -3.16 -8.07
N GLU A 7 9.25 -4.27 -8.26
CA GLU A 7 8.89 -5.32 -9.21
C GLU A 7 7.69 -6.15 -8.71
N ILE A 8 7.03 -6.92 -9.59
CA ILE A 8 5.81 -7.69 -9.29
C ILE A 8 5.94 -8.59 -8.04
N CYS A 9 7.14 -9.07 -7.72
CA CYS A 9 7.43 -9.95 -6.57
C CYS A 9 8.25 -9.27 -5.46
N ASP A 10 8.38 -7.95 -5.47
CA ASP A 10 9.22 -7.23 -4.50
C ASP A 10 8.70 -7.23 -3.08
N CYS A 11 7.49 -7.71 -2.83
CA CYS A 11 6.99 -7.98 -1.49
C CYS A 11 7.89 -8.94 -0.69
N ILE A 12 8.67 -9.80 -1.36
CA ILE A 12 9.65 -10.69 -0.73
C ILE A 12 10.81 -9.90 -0.08
N LYS A 13 11.09 -8.68 -0.55
CA LYS A 13 12.15 -7.82 0.02
C LYS A 13 11.76 -7.27 1.42
N ASN A 14 10.48 -7.33 1.78
CA ASN A 14 9.99 -7.08 3.14
C ASN A 14 9.04 -8.20 3.59
N PRO A 15 9.59 -9.38 3.94
CA PRO A 15 8.79 -10.57 4.22
C PRO A 15 7.94 -10.40 5.48
N VAL A 16 8.38 -9.56 6.43
CA VAL A 16 7.62 -9.25 7.65
C VAL A 16 6.31 -8.55 7.30
N MET A 17 6.38 -7.54 6.44
CA MET A 17 5.18 -6.81 6.03
C MET A 17 4.30 -7.61 5.07
N PHE A 18 4.89 -8.45 4.22
CA PHE A 18 4.13 -9.39 3.40
C PHE A 18 3.35 -10.40 4.27
N LEU A 19 4.00 -11.01 5.26
CA LEU A 19 3.34 -11.91 6.21
C LEU A 19 2.29 -11.17 7.04
N TRP A 20 2.53 -9.91 7.40
CA TRP A 20 1.51 -9.08 8.05
C TRP A 20 0.27 -8.92 7.17
N ALA A 21 0.44 -8.53 5.90
CA ALA A 21 -0.65 -8.38 4.95
C ALA A 21 -1.41 -9.69 4.66
N CYS A 22 -0.72 -10.83 4.72
CA CYS A 22 -1.27 -12.14 4.37
C CYS A 22 -1.93 -12.87 5.56
N CYS A 23 -1.29 -12.85 6.74
CA CYS A 23 -1.65 -13.71 7.86
C CYS A 23 -2.41 -12.99 8.97
N ILE A 24 -2.35 -11.65 9.03
CA ILE A 24 -3.04 -10.88 10.08
C ILE A 24 -4.40 -10.41 9.55
N PRO A 25 -5.52 -10.77 10.21
CA PRO A 25 -6.83 -10.25 9.84
C PRO A 25 -6.83 -8.72 9.86
N GLY A 26 -7.25 -8.10 8.77
CA GLY A 26 -7.20 -6.64 8.61
C GLY A 26 -5.79 -6.06 8.41
N GLY A 27 -4.76 -6.90 8.25
CA GLY A 27 -3.38 -6.46 8.06
C GLY A 27 -3.19 -5.56 6.85
N ALA A 28 -3.82 -5.92 5.72
CA ALA A 28 -3.86 -5.10 4.50
C ALA A 28 -4.56 -3.75 4.76
N CYS A 29 -5.72 -3.76 5.44
CA CYS A 29 -6.45 -2.54 5.78
C CYS A 29 -5.61 -1.60 6.66
N CYS A 30 -4.87 -2.13 7.62
CA CYS A 30 -3.96 -1.34 8.44
C CYS A 30 -2.83 -0.71 7.63
N MET A 31 -2.27 -1.42 6.66
CA MET A 31 -1.24 -0.88 5.78
C MET A 31 -1.80 0.24 4.90
N GLN A 32 -2.99 0.05 4.32
CA GLN A 32 -3.72 1.08 3.57
C GLN A 32 -3.99 2.34 4.40
N MET A 33 -4.38 2.18 5.67
CA MET A 33 -4.56 3.30 6.59
C MET A 33 -3.26 4.09 6.80
N VAL A 34 -2.15 3.39 7.02
CA VAL A 34 -0.85 4.02 7.23
C VAL A 34 -0.39 4.73 5.97
N ASP A 35 -0.55 4.12 4.81
CA ASP A 35 -0.22 4.73 3.52
C ASP A 35 -0.98 6.04 3.32
N ALA A 36 -2.31 5.99 3.41
CA ALA A 36 -3.15 7.17 3.28
C ALA A 36 -2.79 8.25 4.30
N LYS A 37 -2.52 7.89 5.56
CA LYS A 37 -2.13 8.84 6.62
C LYS A 37 -0.80 9.54 6.35
N LEU A 38 0.13 8.88 5.66
CA LEU A 38 1.45 9.45 5.34
C LEU A 38 1.46 10.23 4.03
N THR A 39 0.49 10.02 3.16
CA THR A 39 0.48 10.61 1.82
C THR A 39 -0.62 11.64 1.59
N GLU A 40 -1.75 11.54 2.28
CA GLU A 40 -2.89 12.44 2.13
C GLU A 40 -2.98 13.45 3.28
N SER A 41 -3.46 14.66 2.99
CA SER A 41 -3.67 15.73 3.98
C SER A 41 -5.06 15.70 4.63
N ASP A 42 -6.01 14.95 4.06
CA ASP A 42 -7.35 14.81 4.61
C ASP A 42 -7.32 13.99 5.91
N LYS A 43 -7.91 14.55 6.98
CA LYS A 43 -8.04 13.90 8.30
C LYS A 43 -8.79 12.57 8.23
N ASN A 44 -9.68 12.41 7.24
CA ASN A 44 -10.49 11.21 7.07
C ASN A 44 -9.86 10.19 6.11
N ALA A 45 -8.75 10.51 5.44
CA ALA A 45 -8.14 9.67 4.41
C ALA A 45 -7.86 8.24 4.91
N ALA A 46 -7.28 8.12 6.11
CA ALA A 46 -6.98 6.82 6.70
C ALA A 46 -8.25 5.97 6.91
N LEU A 47 -9.30 6.56 7.49
CA LEU A 47 -10.56 5.85 7.72
C LEU A 47 -11.21 5.42 6.40
N ILE A 48 -11.23 6.31 5.40
CA ILE A 48 -11.77 6.03 4.07
C ILE A 48 -10.99 4.89 3.41
N ALA A 49 -9.65 4.91 3.47
CA ALA A 49 -8.82 3.85 2.91
C ALA A 49 -9.11 2.50 3.57
N CYS A 50 -9.26 2.47 4.90
CA CYS A 50 -9.64 1.27 5.64
C CYS A 50 -11.00 0.72 5.20
N LEU A 51 -12.01 1.59 5.10
CA LEU A 51 -13.37 1.19 4.76
C LEU A 51 -13.46 0.71 3.31
N LEU A 52 -12.74 1.36 2.39
CA LEU A 52 -12.67 0.93 1.00
C LEU A 52 -12.10 -0.48 0.90
N ASP A 53 -10.94 -0.73 1.50
CA ASP A 53 -10.29 -2.04 1.46
C ASP A 53 -11.14 -3.13 2.16
N CYS A 54 -11.67 -2.82 3.35
CA CYS A 54 -12.47 -3.77 4.13
C CYS A 54 -13.83 -4.10 3.48
N CYS A 55 -14.53 -3.13 2.91
CA CYS A 55 -15.89 -3.31 2.40
C CYS A 55 -15.95 -3.65 0.90
N LEU A 56 -14.97 -3.21 0.12
CA LEU A 56 -14.95 -3.40 -1.34
C LEU A 56 -13.80 -4.31 -1.80
N GLY A 57 -12.97 -4.83 -0.88
CA GLY A 57 -11.90 -5.76 -1.17
C GLY A 57 -10.94 -5.23 -2.24
N CYS A 58 -10.72 -6.02 -3.29
CA CYS A 58 -9.82 -5.66 -4.39
C CYS A 58 -10.20 -4.35 -5.09
N ILE A 59 -11.49 -4.04 -5.23
CA ILE A 59 -11.94 -2.78 -5.84
C ILE A 59 -11.53 -1.59 -4.96
N GLY A 60 -11.71 -1.73 -3.64
CA GLY A 60 -11.27 -0.74 -2.66
C GLY A 60 -9.75 -0.55 -2.68
N GLY A 61 -9.00 -1.64 -2.69
CA GLY A 61 -7.55 -1.64 -2.82
C GLY A 61 -7.07 -0.95 -4.09
N ILE A 62 -7.69 -1.20 -5.25
CA ILE A 62 -7.38 -0.53 -6.52
C ILE A 62 -7.64 0.98 -6.42
N ILE A 63 -8.75 1.39 -5.80
CA ILE A 63 -9.06 2.82 -5.60
C ILE A 63 -7.99 3.48 -4.72
N ASN A 64 -7.63 2.85 -3.60
CA ASN A 64 -6.61 3.38 -2.69
C ASN A 64 -5.25 3.44 -3.37
N ARG A 65 -4.84 2.38 -4.09
CA ARG A 65 -3.61 2.35 -4.88
C ARG A 65 -3.55 3.50 -5.88
N ASN A 66 -4.64 3.77 -6.59
CA ASN A 66 -4.70 4.91 -7.53
C ASN A 66 -4.57 6.26 -6.83
N LYS A 67 -5.17 6.45 -5.64
CA LYS A 67 -4.98 7.65 -4.82
C LYS A 67 -3.53 7.79 -4.38
N LEU A 68 -2.95 6.71 -3.86
CA LEU A 68 -1.57 6.66 -3.39
C LEU A 68 -0.59 6.99 -4.51
N ARG A 69 -0.81 6.49 -5.73
CA ARG A 69 -0.01 6.85 -6.90
C ARG A 69 -0.03 8.32 -7.21
N LYS A 70 -1.21 8.96 -7.15
CA LYS A 70 -1.31 10.40 -7.35
C LYS A 70 -0.57 11.16 -6.25
N ALA A 71 -0.69 10.71 -5.00
CA ALA A 71 -0.02 11.32 -3.86
C ALA A 71 1.51 11.12 -3.85
N LEU A 72 2.00 10.05 -4.49
CA LEU A 72 3.44 9.74 -4.65
C LEU A 72 3.99 10.13 -6.03
N GLU A 73 3.19 10.79 -6.87
CA GLU A 73 3.55 11.26 -8.22
C GLU A 73 4.06 10.13 -9.15
N ILE A 74 3.45 8.93 -9.07
CA ILE A 74 3.82 7.73 -9.84
C ILE A 74 2.99 7.63 -11.14
N ASN A 75 3.66 7.80 -12.28
CA ASN A 75 3.07 7.75 -13.62
C ASN A 75 3.24 6.37 -14.29
N ASP A 76 2.27 5.48 -14.11
CA ASP A 76 2.26 4.10 -14.63
C ASP A 76 0.87 3.67 -15.19
N SER A 77 0.76 2.44 -15.71
CA SER A 77 -0.48 1.86 -16.21
C SER A 77 -1.38 1.34 -15.08
N THR A 78 -2.69 1.60 -15.15
CA THR A 78 -3.68 1.09 -14.18
C THR A 78 -3.99 -0.40 -14.39
N ALA A 79 -3.67 -0.98 -15.55
CA ALA A 79 -4.00 -2.37 -15.85
C ALA A 79 -3.19 -3.35 -14.97
N LEU A 80 -1.92 -3.04 -14.72
CA LEU A 80 -1.06 -3.87 -13.86
C LEU A 80 -1.50 -3.79 -12.39
N ASP A 81 -1.97 -2.62 -11.95
CA ASP A 81 -2.49 -2.40 -10.60
C ASP A 81 -3.73 -3.27 -10.33
N ILE A 82 -4.64 -3.39 -11.30
CA ILE A 82 -5.83 -4.25 -11.19
C ILE A 82 -5.41 -5.72 -11.07
N LEU A 83 -4.49 -6.18 -11.92
CA LEU A 83 -4.02 -7.56 -11.91
C LEU A 83 -3.35 -7.91 -10.57
N LEU A 84 -2.45 -7.04 -10.08
CA LEU A 84 -1.77 -7.23 -8.80
C LEU A 84 -2.74 -7.29 -7.62
N TRP A 85 -3.72 -6.40 -7.55
CA TRP A 85 -4.70 -6.42 -6.46
C TRP A 85 -5.66 -7.59 -6.52
N CYS A 86 -6.10 -8.01 -7.71
CA CYS A 86 -7.02 -9.12 -7.86
C CYS A 86 -6.35 -10.48 -7.62
N CYS A 87 -5.08 -10.65 -8.04
CA CYS A 87 -4.40 -11.94 -7.98
C CYS A 87 -3.43 -12.07 -6.80
N LEU A 88 -2.84 -10.95 -6.35
CA LEU A 88 -1.77 -10.91 -5.36
C LEU A 88 -1.96 -9.74 -4.35
N PRO A 89 -3.14 -9.61 -3.71
CA PRO A 89 -3.48 -8.45 -2.88
C PRO A 89 -2.46 -8.18 -1.77
N SER A 90 -2.00 -9.21 -1.07
CA SER A 90 -0.99 -9.07 -0.02
C SER A 90 0.35 -8.57 -0.55
N CYS A 91 0.73 -8.95 -1.78
CA CYS A 91 1.94 -8.43 -2.40
C CYS A 91 1.74 -6.98 -2.86
N ALA A 92 0.59 -6.66 -3.45
CA ALA A 92 0.23 -5.32 -3.90
C ALA A 92 0.26 -4.30 -2.76
N VAL A 93 -0.39 -4.60 -1.62
CA VAL A 93 -0.38 -3.72 -0.44
C VAL A 93 1.01 -3.62 0.20
N THR A 94 1.81 -4.69 0.16
CA THR A 94 3.19 -4.65 0.68
C THR A 94 4.08 -3.75 -0.18
N GLN A 95 3.93 -3.83 -1.49
CA GLN A 95 4.62 -2.96 -2.44
C GLN A 95 4.28 -1.49 -2.22
N GLU A 96 2.99 -1.18 -2.04
CA GLU A 96 2.51 0.17 -1.72
C GLU A 96 3.15 0.70 -0.46
N PHE A 97 3.05 -0.08 0.62
CA PHE A 97 3.62 0.28 1.90
C PHE A 97 5.13 0.50 1.82
N MET A 98 5.87 -0.42 1.18
CA MET A 98 7.31 -0.25 0.98
C MET A 98 7.64 1.02 0.20
N GLN A 99 6.86 1.34 -0.83
CA GLN A 99 7.05 2.54 -1.63
C GLN A 99 6.76 3.80 -0.83
N THR A 100 5.70 3.80 -0.01
CA THR A 100 5.37 4.91 0.88
C THR A 100 6.49 5.12 1.89
N MET A 101 6.97 4.06 2.53
CA MET A 101 8.06 4.17 3.51
C MET A 101 9.36 4.65 2.86
N GLU A 102 9.69 4.18 1.65
CA GLU A 102 10.82 4.72 0.90
C GLU A 102 10.67 6.21 0.64
N ARG A 103 9.50 6.66 0.18
CA ARG A 103 9.27 8.07 -0.20
C ARG A 103 9.15 9.01 1.00
N LYS A 104 8.60 8.54 2.12
CA LYS A 104 8.29 9.38 3.29
C LYS A 104 9.30 9.23 4.43
N LYS A 105 9.98 8.09 4.52
CA LYS A 105 10.90 7.75 5.62
C LYS A 105 12.27 7.29 5.13
N ASN A 106 12.50 7.16 3.82
CA ASN A 106 13.75 6.69 3.22
C ASN A 106 14.21 5.29 3.69
N ASP A 107 13.26 4.43 4.08
CA ASP A 107 13.53 3.05 4.52
C ASP A 107 12.38 2.11 4.12
N ARG A 108 12.65 1.08 3.30
CA ARG A 108 11.66 0.11 2.83
C ARG A 108 11.31 -0.98 3.84
N LYS A 109 12.09 -1.13 4.92
CA LYS A 109 11.99 -2.23 5.89
C LYS A 109 11.34 -1.83 7.21
N VAL A 110 10.82 -0.60 7.31
CA VAL A 110 10.10 -0.13 8.48
C VAL A 110 8.88 -1.02 8.73
N PRO A 111 8.71 -1.59 9.93
CA PRO A 111 7.49 -2.32 10.24
C PRO A 111 6.34 -1.36 10.57
N ILE A 112 5.10 -1.80 10.35
CA ILE A 112 3.89 -0.96 10.50
C ILE A 112 3.77 -0.28 11.88
N TRP A 113 4.14 -0.95 12.97
CA TRP A 113 4.09 -0.38 14.33
C TRP A 113 5.14 0.72 14.61
N LYS A 114 6.06 0.96 13.68
CA LYS A 114 7.02 2.08 13.71
C LYS A 114 6.75 3.13 12.63
N ALA A 115 5.90 2.83 11.65
CA ALA A 115 5.70 3.66 10.47
C ALA A 115 5.20 5.08 10.77
N LEU A 116 4.36 5.23 11.80
CA LEU A 116 3.78 6.52 12.20
C LEU A 116 4.54 7.19 13.36
N LYS A 117 5.62 6.59 13.86
CA LYS A 117 6.48 7.24 14.86
C LYS A 117 7.34 8.28 14.14
N GLU A 118 7.57 9.42 14.79
CA GLU A 118 8.38 10.52 14.26
C GLU A 118 9.81 10.06 13.98
#